data_AF-A0A239KVJ0-F1
#
_entry.id   AF-A0A239KVJ0-F1
#
_cell.length_a   1.000
_cell.length_b   1.000
_cell.length_c   1.000
_cell.angle_alpha   90.00
_cell.angle_beta   90.00
_cell.angle_gamma   90.00
#
_symmetry.space_group_name_H-M   'P 1'
#
loop_
_entity.id
_entity.type
_entity.pdbx_description
1 polymer ?
#
loop_
_entity_poly.entity_id
_entity_poly.type
_entity_poly.pdbx_seq_one_letter_code
_entity_poly.pdbx_strand_id
1 'polypeptide(L)'
;MKRLTLISYLTSFLVSCTSTTSGKVESKRLEDAFVEDFKTSSFCKCVESGSNQTLDDVSCRYPDYLYSEAQTISNLAKLEGDKIRIDSIRRVGRVAEGMEGKRAIEMCLKFYKSRELDSVARARFKLSEKAMKNAQNN
;
A
#
# COMPACT_ATOMS: atom_id res chain seq x y z
N MET A 1 58.70 -3.53 -33.68
CA MET A 1 57.91 -2.77 -32.69
C MET A 1 56.52 -2.38 -33.25
N LYS A 2 55.70 -3.34 -33.70
CA LYS A 2 54.35 -3.08 -34.24
C LYS A 2 53.28 -4.08 -33.79
N ARG A 3 53.64 -5.04 -32.92
CA ARG A 3 52.74 -6.11 -32.45
C ARG A 3 52.26 -5.94 -31.00
N LEU A 4 52.85 -5.01 -30.23
CA LEU A 4 52.46 -4.74 -28.84
C LEU A 4 51.35 -3.67 -28.70
N THR A 5 51.03 -2.93 -29.76
CA THR A 5 50.02 -1.86 -29.72
C THR A 5 48.59 -2.34 -29.97
N LEU A 6 48.41 -3.59 -30.40
CA LEU A 6 47.10 -4.15 -30.75
C LEU A 6 46.34 -4.75 -29.55
N ILE A 7 47.02 -5.01 -28.44
CA ILE A 7 46.41 -5.57 -27.22
C ILE A 7 45.86 -4.46 -26.30
N SER A 8 46.34 -3.21 -26.45
CA SER A 8 45.91 -2.07 -25.63
C SER A 8 44.52 -1.51 -26.00
N TYR A 9 44.03 -1.77 -27.22
CA TYR A 9 42.75 -1.24 -27.69
C TYR A 9 41.54 -2.16 -27.39
N LEU A 10 41.77 -3.38 -26.92
CA LEU A 10 40.69 -4.36 -26.67
C LEU A 10 40.15 -4.32 -25.22
N THR A 11 40.78 -3.55 -24.33
CA THR A 11 40.37 -3.49 -22.90
C THR A 11 39.50 -2.28 -22.55
N SER A 12 39.27 -1.36 -23.49
CA SER A 12 38.53 -0.11 -23.22
C SER A 12 37.01 -0.21 -23.39
N PHE A 13 36.47 -1.35 -23.82
CA PHE A 13 35.04 -1.48 -24.19
C PHE A 13 34.14 -2.10 -23.11
N LEU A 14 34.66 -2.45 -21.92
CA LEU A 14 33.89 -3.16 -20.89
C LEU A 14 33.47 -2.30 -19.69
N VAL A 15 33.74 -0.99 -19.69
CA VAL A 15 33.41 -0.09 -18.56
C VAL A 15 32.36 0.96 -18.96
N SER A 16 31.24 0.51 -19.53
CA SER A 16 30.06 1.37 -19.70
C SER A 16 28.78 0.62 -19.34
N CYS A 17 28.77 0.03 -18.14
CA CYS A 17 27.51 -0.26 -17.44
C CYS A 17 27.03 1.03 -16.78
N THR A 18 26.08 1.70 -17.43
CA THR A 18 25.34 2.83 -16.89
C THR A 18 24.43 2.36 -15.75
N SER A 19 24.76 2.78 -14.53
CA SER A 19 24.05 2.44 -13.28
C SER A 19 22.71 3.18 -13.12
N THR A 20 21.80 3.11 -14.11
CA THR A 20 20.49 3.79 -14.04
C THR A 20 19.33 2.87 -13.62
N THR A 21 19.55 1.55 -13.61
CA THR A 21 18.49 0.56 -13.31
C THR A 21 18.24 0.41 -11.81
N SER A 22 19.26 0.57 -10.96
CA SER A 22 19.19 0.33 -9.51
C SER A 22 18.16 1.22 -8.81
N GLY A 23 18.19 2.54 -9.07
CA GLY A 23 17.29 3.49 -8.39
C GLY A 23 15.82 3.33 -8.75
N LYS A 24 15.50 2.88 -9.97
CA LYS A 24 14.11 2.61 -10.38
C LYS A 24 13.54 1.36 -9.69
N VAL A 25 14.36 0.33 -9.52
CA VAL A 25 13.97 -0.90 -8.83
C VAL A 25 13.75 -0.64 -7.34
N GLU A 26 14.60 0.17 -6.72
CA GLU A 26 14.47 0.55 -5.31
C GLU A 26 13.22 1.41 -5.05
N SER A 27 13.01 2.46 -5.85
CA SER A 27 11.80 3.30 -5.76
C SER A 27 10.52 2.47 -5.93
N LYS A 28 10.54 1.47 -6.84
CA LYS A 28 9.40 0.59 -7.03
C LYS A 28 9.13 -0.31 -5.83
N ARG A 29 10.18 -0.86 -5.20
CA ARG A 29 10.05 -1.66 -3.97
C ARG A 29 9.48 -0.84 -2.82
N LEU A 30 9.93 0.42 -2.68
CA LEU A 30 9.41 1.34 -1.67
C LEU A 30 7.92 1.69 -1.92
N GLU A 31 7.55 1.93 -3.18
CA GLU A 31 6.15 2.14 -3.55
C GLU A 31 5.30 0.94 -3.16
N ASP A 32 5.71 -0.26 -3.55
CA ASP A 32 4.92 -1.47 -3.34
C ASP A 32 4.80 -1.81 -1.84
N ALA A 33 5.87 -1.62 -1.06
CA ALA A 33 5.82 -1.76 0.40
C ALA A 33 4.87 -0.75 1.06
N PHE A 34 4.96 0.53 0.67
CA PHE A 34 4.06 1.57 1.18
C PHE A 34 2.60 1.24 0.84
N VAL A 35 2.33 0.81 -0.40
CA VAL A 35 0.98 0.47 -0.86
C VAL A 35 0.43 -0.69 -0.04
N GLU A 36 1.25 -1.72 0.21
CA GLU A 36 0.82 -2.88 0.98
C GLU A 36 0.53 -2.53 2.45
N ASP A 37 1.38 -1.74 3.09
CA ASP A 37 1.18 -1.32 4.48
C ASP A 37 -0.02 -0.37 4.63
N PHE A 38 -0.23 0.52 3.65
CA PHE A 38 -1.41 1.39 3.57
C PHE A 38 -2.70 0.55 3.48
N LYS A 39 -2.70 -0.45 2.60
CA LYS A 39 -3.85 -1.34 2.39
C LYS A 39 -4.13 -2.21 3.60
N THR A 40 -3.08 -2.78 4.20
CA THR A 40 -3.20 -3.61 5.42
C THR A 40 -3.77 -2.80 6.58
N SER A 41 -3.24 -1.60 6.80
CA SER A 41 -3.77 -0.69 7.82
C SER A 41 -5.23 -0.30 7.55
N SER A 42 -5.58 -0.05 6.28
CA SER A 42 -6.96 0.24 5.84
C SER A 42 -7.90 -0.94 6.05
N PHE A 43 -7.43 -2.16 5.80
CA PHE A 43 -8.18 -3.38 6.09
C PHE A 43 -8.46 -3.52 7.59
N CYS A 44 -7.43 -3.39 8.43
CA CYS A 44 -7.58 -3.47 9.88
C CYS A 44 -8.59 -2.45 10.40
N LYS A 45 -8.47 -1.18 9.99
CA LYS A 45 -9.42 -0.14 10.38
C LYS A 45 -10.83 -0.39 9.85
N CYS A 46 -10.96 -0.94 8.64
CA CYS A 46 -12.27 -1.34 8.11
C CYS A 46 -12.89 -2.42 9.00
N VAL A 47 -12.11 -3.43 9.40
CA VAL A 47 -12.61 -4.51 10.25
C VAL A 47 -13.03 -3.96 11.60
N GLU A 48 -12.23 -3.09 12.23
CA GLU A 48 -12.61 -2.43 13.48
C GLU A 48 -13.93 -1.66 13.36
N SER A 49 -14.04 -0.83 12.32
CA SER A 49 -15.25 -0.03 12.07
C SER A 49 -16.45 -0.89 11.70
N GLY A 50 -16.24 -2.00 11.01
CA GLY A 50 -17.28 -2.89 10.53
C GLY A 50 -17.79 -3.83 11.62
N SER A 51 -16.90 -4.41 12.42
CA SER A 51 -17.25 -5.36 13.48
C SER A 51 -17.66 -4.68 14.79
N ASN A 52 -17.28 -3.42 15.00
CA ASN A 52 -17.30 -2.73 16.29
C ASN A 52 -16.39 -3.41 17.35
N GLN A 53 -15.33 -4.09 16.91
CA GLN A 53 -14.34 -4.72 17.79
C GLN A 53 -12.98 -4.10 17.52
N THR A 54 -12.22 -3.85 18.57
CA THR A 54 -10.81 -3.47 18.43
C THR A 54 -10.00 -4.69 18.03
N LEU A 55 -9.15 -4.54 17.02
CA LEU A 55 -8.16 -5.55 16.67
C LEU A 55 -6.89 -5.29 17.46
N ASP A 56 -6.45 -6.27 18.26
CA ASP A 56 -5.15 -6.24 18.92
C ASP A 56 -4.18 -7.19 18.19
N ASP A 57 -3.88 -6.84 16.94
CA ASP A 57 -2.88 -7.54 16.13
C ASP A 57 -1.73 -6.58 15.80
N VAL A 58 -0.50 -7.08 15.92
CA VAL A 58 0.72 -6.32 15.58
C VAL A 58 0.71 -5.89 14.11
N SER A 59 0.15 -6.71 13.21
CA SER A 59 0.01 -6.37 11.79
C SER A 59 -0.91 -5.17 11.53
N CYS A 60 -1.74 -4.81 12.50
CA CYS A 60 -2.68 -3.68 12.41
C CYS A 60 -2.10 -2.37 12.98
N ARG A 61 -0.87 -2.39 13.49
CA ARG A 61 -0.18 -1.18 13.94
C ARG A 61 0.40 -0.44 12.75
N TYR A 62 0.23 0.87 12.72
CA TYR A 62 0.84 1.71 11.70
C TYR A 62 2.37 1.63 11.80
N PRO A 63 3.09 1.36 10.70
CA PRO A 63 4.51 1.65 10.60
C PRO A 63 4.76 3.15 10.83
N ASP A 64 5.93 3.50 11.35
CA ASP A 64 6.24 4.89 11.74
C ASP A 64 6.05 5.90 10.58
N TYR A 65 6.44 5.51 9.38
CA TYR A 65 6.33 6.34 8.18
C TYR A 65 4.87 6.51 7.69
N LEU A 66 3.93 5.71 8.19
CA LEU A 66 2.53 5.70 7.80
C LEU A 66 1.63 6.48 8.77
N TYR A 67 2.13 6.96 9.92
CA TYR A 67 1.32 7.73 10.88
C TYR A 67 0.69 9.00 10.26
N SER A 68 1.38 9.64 9.31
CA SER A 68 0.85 10.80 8.59
C SER A 68 -0.41 10.47 7.78
N GLU A 69 -0.64 9.20 7.47
CA GLU A 69 -1.78 8.70 6.72
C GLU A 69 -2.91 8.18 7.62
N ALA A 70 -2.72 8.12 8.94
CA ALA A 70 -3.66 7.51 9.87
C ALA A 70 -5.08 8.09 9.76
N GLN A 71 -5.21 9.41 9.57
CA GLN A 71 -6.53 10.04 9.39
C GLN A 71 -7.17 9.66 8.04
N THR A 72 -6.40 9.65 6.95
CA THR A 72 -6.87 9.23 5.62
C THR A 72 -7.40 7.79 5.68
N ILE A 73 -6.60 6.89 6.26
CA ILE A 73 -6.91 5.49 6.43
C ILE A 73 -8.18 5.31 7.28
N SER A 74 -8.27 6.03 8.41
CA SER A 74 -9.44 5.96 9.29
C SER A 74 -10.73 6.44 8.60
N ASN A 75 -10.65 7.48 7.77
CA ASN A 75 -11.79 7.98 7.02
C ASN A 75 -12.26 6.98 5.96
N LEU A 76 -11.34 6.38 5.20
CA LEU A 76 -11.67 5.35 4.21
C LEU A 76 -12.32 4.13 4.86
N ALA A 77 -11.73 3.66 5.96
CA ALA A 77 -12.26 2.55 6.73
C ALA A 77 -13.67 2.81 7.27
N LYS A 78 -13.94 4.04 7.76
CA LYS A 78 -15.27 4.41 8.25
C LYS A 78 -16.33 4.34 7.16
N LEU A 79 -16.01 4.79 5.94
CA LEU A 79 -16.92 4.70 4.79
C LEU A 79 -17.28 3.25 4.48
N GLU A 80 -16.32 2.33 4.56
CA GLU A 80 -16.58 0.90 4.38
C GLU A 80 -17.34 0.29 5.56
N GLY A 81 -17.06 0.72 6.79
CA GLY A 81 -17.83 0.35 7.98
C GLY A 81 -19.32 0.73 7.85
N ASP A 82 -19.62 1.91 7.32
CA ASP A 82 -20.99 2.33 7.05
C ASP A 82 -21.67 1.45 5.99
N LYS A 83 -20.96 1.04 4.93
CA LYS A 83 -21.47 0.09 3.94
C LYS A 83 -21.78 -1.27 4.58
N ILE A 84 -20.92 -1.76 5.47
CA ILE A 84 -21.14 -3.02 6.21
C ILE A 84 -22.41 -2.95 7.06
N ARG A 85 -22.59 -1.83 7.77
CA ARG A 85 -23.80 -1.60 8.59
C ARG A 85 -25.07 -1.59 7.73
N ILE A 86 -25.03 -0.90 6.59
CA ILE A 86 -26.15 -0.84 5.65
C ILE A 86 -26.46 -2.22 5.05
N ASP A 87 -25.43 -2.98 4.63
CA ASP A 87 -25.59 -4.37 4.12
C ASP A 87 -26.25 -5.27 5.17
N SER A 88 -25.78 -5.21 6.42
CA SER A 88 -26.33 -5.99 7.53
C SER A 88 -27.82 -5.73 7.74
N ILE A 89 -28.25 -4.46 7.76
CA ILE A 89 -29.66 -4.09 7.94
C ILE A 89 -30.51 -4.56 6.75
N ARG A 90 -29.99 -4.41 5.53
CA ARG A 90 -30.72 -4.76 4.30
C ARG A 90 -30.96 -6.27 4.14
N ARG A 91 -30.21 -7.10 4.84
CA ARG A 91 -30.26 -8.57 4.71
C ARG A 91 -31.19 -9.24 5.73
N VAL A 92 -31.58 -8.55 6.80
CA VAL A 92 -32.51 -9.07 7.82
C VAL A 92 -33.80 -9.55 7.16
N GLY A 93 -34.18 -10.81 7.40
CA GLY A 93 -35.36 -11.45 6.83
C GLY A 93 -35.29 -11.71 5.31
N ARG A 94 -34.12 -11.50 4.67
CA ARG A 94 -33.90 -11.69 3.22
C ARG A 94 -32.83 -12.73 2.90
N VAL A 95 -32.16 -13.26 3.90
CA VAL A 95 -31.15 -14.33 3.78
C VAL A 95 -31.43 -15.39 4.85
N ALA A 96 -30.80 -16.56 4.73
CA ALA A 96 -30.87 -17.56 5.80
C ALA A 96 -30.37 -16.95 7.13
N GLU A 97 -31.01 -17.29 8.24
CA GLU A 97 -30.72 -16.70 9.57
C GLU A 97 -29.23 -16.76 9.93
N GLY A 98 -28.57 -17.89 9.67
CA GLY A 98 -27.12 -18.05 9.90
C GLY A 98 -26.22 -17.20 9.01
N MET A 99 -26.77 -16.54 7.99
CA MET A 99 -26.08 -15.59 7.13
C MET A 99 -26.43 -14.13 7.45
N GLU A 100 -27.30 -13.87 8.42
CA GLU A 100 -27.63 -12.52 8.89
C GLU A 100 -26.47 -11.90 9.67
N GLY A 101 -26.55 -10.58 9.88
CA GLY A 101 -25.53 -9.82 10.59
C GLY A 101 -24.41 -9.27 9.71
N LYS A 102 -23.38 -8.76 10.38
CA LYS A 102 -22.29 -8.01 9.74
C LYS A 102 -21.25 -8.94 9.12
N ARG A 103 -20.99 -8.78 7.83
CA ARG A 103 -19.95 -9.53 7.10
C ARG A 103 -18.66 -8.73 7.01
N ALA A 104 -18.16 -8.26 8.16
CA ALA A 104 -17.06 -7.31 8.22
C ALA A 104 -15.81 -7.83 7.48
N ILE A 105 -15.38 -9.06 7.75
CA ILE A 105 -14.20 -9.66 7.11
C ILE A 105 -14.37 -9.77 5.59
N GLU A 106 -15.51 -10.28 5.11
CA GLU A 106 -15.77 -10.44 3.67
C GLU A 106 -15.71 -9.09 2.94
N MET A 107 -16.39 -8.08 3.48
CA MET A 107 -16.48 -6.76 2.87
C MET A 107 -15.15 -5.99 2.96
N CYS A 108 -14.45 -6.06 4.10
CA CYS A 108 -13.13 -5.45 4.23
C CYS A 108 -12.09 -6.13 3.34
N LEU A 109 -12.18 -7.45 3.10
CA LEU A 109 -11.30 -8.13 2.16
C LEU A 109 -11.57 -7.69 0.71
N LYS A 110 -12.82 -7.43 0.34
CA LYS A 110 -13.16 -6.82 -0.96
C LYS A 110 -12.58 -5.42 -1.08
N PHE A 111 -12.67 -4.62 -0.02
CA PHE A 111 -12.06 -3.29 0.04
C PHE A 111 -10.53 -3.35 -0.09
N TYR A 112 -9.86 -4.25 0.64
CA TYR A 112 -8.42 -4.47 0.53
C TYR A 112 -7.97 -4.84 -0.89
N LYS A 113 -8.78 -5.61 -1.63
CA LYS A 113 -8.51 -6.00 -3.03
C LYS A 113 -9.01 -4.98 -4.07
N SER A 114 -9.61 -3.87 -3.65
CA SER A 114 -10.25 -2.92 -4.55
C SER A 114 -9.24 -2.10 -5.36
N ARG A 115 -9.56 -1.80 -6.61
CA ARG A 115 -8.71 -0.96 -7.48
C ARG A 115 -8.68 0.48 -6.98
N GLU A 116 -9.76 0.90 -6.33
CA GLU A 116 -9.93 2.20 -5.71
C GLU A 116 -8.92 2.41 -4.59
N LEU A 117 -8.82 1.44 -3.65
CA LEU A 117 -7.84 1.52 -2.56
C LEU A 117 -6.39 1.48 -3.09
N ASP A 118 -6.12 0.62 -4.08
CA ASP A 118 -4.83 0.57 -4.78
C ASP A 118 -4.47 1.94 -5.38
N SER A 119 -5.42 2.58 -6.05
CA SER A 119 -5.22 3.90 -6.66
C SER A 119 -4.95 4.98 -5.61
N VAL A 120 -5.70 4.96 -4.49
CA VAL A 120 -5.49 5.91 -3.39
C VAL A 120 -4.12 5.72 -2.77
N ALA A 121 -3.74 4.48 -2.42
CA ALA A 121 -2.45 4.18 -1.81
C ALA A 121 -1.27 4.66 -2.67
N ARG A 122 -1.31 4.40 -3.99
CA ARG A 122 -0.29 4.88 -4.92
C ARG A 122 -0.24 6.40 -5.04
N ALA A 123 -1.39 7.07 -5.00
CA ALA A 123 -1.44 8.53 -4.99
C ALA A 123 -0.84 9.12 -3.71
N ARG A 124 -1.14 8.52 -2.56
CA ARG A 124 -0.57 8.92 -1.26
C ARG A 124 0.94 8.70 -1.21
N PHE A 125 1.44 7.58 -1.75
CA PHE A 125 2.88 7.35 -1.88
C PHE A 125 3.59 8.48 -2.62
N LYS A 126 3.06 8.91 -3.77
CA LYS A 126 3.65 10.01 -4.57
C LYS A 126 3.69 11.33 -3.79
N LEU A 127 2.68 11.60 -2.97
CA LEU A 127 2.66 12.79 -2.11
C LEU A 127 3.71 12.71 -1.00
N SER A 128 3.82 11.56 -0.35
CA SER A 128 4.82 11.28 0.68
C SER A 128 6.25 11.39 0.12
N GLU A 129 6.50 10.76 -1.04
CA GLU A 129 7.81 10.80 -1.71
C GLU A 129 8.23 12.23 -2.05
N LYS A 130 7.29 13.04 -2.55
CA LYS A 130 7.53 14.46 -2.84
C LYS A 130 7.84 15.26 -1.56
N ALA A 131 7.11 15.01 -0.47
CA ALA A 131 7.36 15.67 0.81
C ALA A 131 8.74 15.34 1.37
N MET A 132 9.16 14.06 1.32
CA MET A 132 10.49 13.63 1.76
C MET A 132 11.61 14.28 0.95
N LYS A 133 11.49 14.32 -0.38
CA LYS A 133 12.45 14.99 -1.26
C LYS A 133 12.57 16.49 -0.96
N ASN A 134 11.46 17.15 -0.66
CA ASN A 134 11.48 18.57 -0.30
C ASN A 134 12.14 18.82 1.07
N ALA A 135 11.98 17.91 2.03
CA ALA A 135 12.58 18.04 3.36
C ALA A 135 14.11 17.86 3.35
N GLN A 136 14.67 17.13 2.37
CA GLN A 136 16.12 16.94 2.23
C GLN A 136 16.85 18.10 1.54
N ASN A 137 16.11 19.00 0.89
CA ASN A 137 16.65 20.13 0.13
C ASN A 137 16.58 21.46 0.89
N ASN A 138 16.09 21.45 2.14
CA ASN A 138 16.05 22.59 3.06
C ASN A 138 16.96 22.31 4.26
#